data_AF-A0A7K4INP7-F1
#
_entry.id   AF-A0A7K4INP7-F1
#
_cell.length_a   1.000
_cell.length_b   1.000
_cell.length_c   1.000
_cell.angle_alpha   90.00
_cell.angle_beta   90.00
_cell.angle_gamma   90.00
#
_symmetry.space_group_name_H-M   'P 1'
#
loop_
_entity.id
_entity.type
_entity.pdbx_description
1 polymer ?
#
loop_
_entity_poly.entity_id
_entity_poly.type
_entity_poly.pdbx_seq_one_letter_code
_entity_poly.pdbx_strand_id
1 'polypeptide(L)'
;MAVESFSGSRQPVDAKVGELTPASKAVNVKAKVVSKTEVRNIAAGRDGAPHRVSDALVGDETCCVYLTLWDDNIDKVSEGDSITVGNGYVTLFRGNMRLNIGRYGTLEIAKEPFEVEVNTENNMSSKVYEQERRPFRRGPRRDFGGRDRRGGGFRRRY
;
A
#
# COMPACT_ATOMS: atom_id res chain seq x y z
N MET A 1 -1.48 -32.44 -10.60
CA MET A 1 -2.42 -31.37 -11.02
C MET A 1 -1.66 -30.07 -11.03
N ALA A 2 -1.36 -29.54 -12.20
CA ALA A 2 -0.67 -28.26 -12.38
C ALA A 2 -1.70 -27.13 -12.24
N VAL A 3 -1.42 -26.14 -11.41
CA VAL A 3 -2.26 -24.93 -11.30
C VAL A 3 -1.86 -23.97 -12.42
N GLU A 4 -2.85 -23.67 -13.25
CA GLU A 4 -2.72 -22.90 -14.47
C GLU A 4 -2.51 -21.40 -14.22
N SER A 5 -1.90 -20.78 -15.23
CA SER A 5 -1.53 -19.38 -15.41
C SER A 5 -2.59 -18.36 -14.97
N PHE A 6 -2.22 -17.43 -14.08
CA PHE A 6 -3.05 -16.29 -13.67
C PHE A 6 -3.03 -15.17 -14.73
N SER A 7 -4.05 -15.12 -15.58
CA SER A 7 -4.42 -13.94 -16.37
C SER A 7 -5.26 -12.98 -15.51
N GLY A 8 -4.87 -11.70 -15.50
CA GLY A 8 -5.36 -10.70 -14.56
C GLY A 8 -6.78 -10.21 -14.84
N SER A 9 -7.75 -10.77 -14.12
CA SER A 9 -8.92 -10.05 -13.60
C SER A 9 -9.34 -10.73 -12.30
N ARG A 10 -8.63 -10.43 -11.21
CA ARG A 10 -8.97 -10.98 -9.90
C ARG A 10 -10.21 -10.24 -9.41
N GLN A 11 -11.37 -10.91 -9.42
CA GLN A 11 -12.58 -10.36 -8.83
C GLN A 11 -12.32 -10.02 -7.37
N PRO A 12 -12.82 -8.87 -6.87
CA PRO A 12 -12.72 -8.55 -5.47
C PRO A 12 -13.35 -9.65 -4.62
N VAL A 13 -12.64 -10.12 -3.60
CA VAL A 13 -13.13 -11.14 -2.67
C VAL A 13 -13.46 -10.51 -1.33
N ASP A 14 -14.56 -10.91 -0.73
CA ASP A 14 -14.89 -10.49 0.64
C ASP A 14 -13.93 -11.15 1.63
N ALA A 15 -13.38 -10.34 2.54
CA ALA A 15 -12.43 -10.78 3.56
C ALA A 15 -12.66 -10.05 4.89
N LYS A 16 -12.40 -10.75 5.99
CA LYS A 16 -12.38 -10.13 7.33
C LYS A 16 -11.05 -9.44 7.58
N VAL A 17 -11.02 -8.50 8.54
CA VAL A 17 -9.80 -7.73 8.83
C VAL A 17 -8.67 -8.65 9.32
N GLY A 18 -8.98 -9.66 10.11
CA GLY A 18 -8.02 -10.64 10.62
C GLY A 18 -7.46 -11.61 9.58
N GLU A 19 -8.10 -11.71 8.40
CA GLU A 19 -7.65 -12.57 7.29
C GLU A 19 -6.71 -11.83 6.33
N LEU A 20 -6.53 -10.52 6.53
CA LEU A 20 -5.66 -9.71 5.70
C LEU A 20 -4.19 -10.13 5.88
N THR A 21 -3.50 -10.24 4.75
CA THR A 21 -2.07 -10.53 4.68
C THR A 21 -1.35 -9.41 3.95
N PRO A 22 -0.01 -9.29 4.07
CA PRO A 22 0.76 -8.31 3.30
C PRO A 22 0.64 -8.46 1.77
N ALA A 23 0.20 -9.63 1.29
CA ALA A 23 0.00 -9.92 -0.12
C ALA A 23 -1.45 -9.71 -0.60
N SER A 24 -2.38 -9.39 0.31
CA SER A 24 -3.81 -9.26 0.00
C SER A 24 -4.07 -8.07 -0.93
N LYS A 25 -4.78 -8.36 -2.04
CA LYS A 25 -5.17 -7.40 -3.08
C LYS A 25 -6.56 -7.76 -3.59
N ALA A 26 -7.30 -6.76 -4.08
CA ALA A 26 -8.67 -6.94 -4.52
C ALA A 26 -9.53 -7.56 -3.42
N VAL A 27 -9.55 -6.91 -2.25
CA VAL A 27 -10.35 -7.35 -1.11
C VAL A 27 -11.48 -6.37 -0.84
N ASN A 28 -12.64 -6.89 -0.50
CA ASN A 28 -13.75 -6.12 0.03
C ASN A 28 -13.77 -6.32 1.54
N VAL A 29 -13.77 -5.24 2.30
CA VAL A 29 -13.70 -5.27 3.77
C VAL A 29 -14.79 -4.37 4.33
N LYS A 30 -15.58 -4.92 5.25
CA LYS A 30 -16.53 -4.16 6.08
C LYS A 30 -15.91 -3.93 7.44
N ALA A 31 -15.82 -2.68 7.86
CA ALA A 31 -15.19 -2.32 9.12
C ALA A 31 -15.84 -1.08 9.72
N LYS A 32 -15.71 -0.92 11.03
CA LYS A 32 -16.07 0.30 11.75
C LYS A 32 -14.84 1.16 11.99
N VAL A 33 -15.01 2.46 11.88
CA VAL A 33 -13.97 3.45 12.13
C VAL A 33 -13.91 3.71 13.63
N VAL A 34 -12.76 3.43 14.23
CA VAL A 34 -12.52 3.60 15.67
C VAL A 34 -11.98 5.00 15.94
N SER A 35 -10.99 5.43 15.18
CA SER A 35 -10.36 6.74 15.34
C SER A 35 -9.68 7.21 14.07
N LYS A 36 -9.38 8.50 14.00
CA LYS A 36 -8.72 9.11 12.84
C LYS A 36 -7.59 10.05 13.27
N THR A 37 -6.45 9.95 12.61
CA THR A 37 -5.31 10.83 12.88
C THR A 37 -5.48 12.18 12.22
N GLU A 38 -4.74 13.17 12.72
CA GLU A 38 -4.62 14.48 12.09
C GLU A 38 -4.26 14.40 10.61
N VAL A 39 -4.81 15.32 9.83
CA VAL A 39 -4.57 15.42 8.39
C VAL A 39 -3.18 15.98 8.16
N ARG A 40 -2.38 15.25 7.38
CA ARG A 40 -1.05 15.66 6.95
C ARG A 40 -1.08 16.10 5.50
N ASN A 41 -0.40 17.20 5.20
CA ASN A 41 -0.22 17.67 3.84
C ASN A 41 1.04 17.04 3.24
N ILE A 42 0.88 16.35 2.11
CA ILE A 42 1.96 15.82 1.30
C ILE A 42 2.25 16.85 0.19
N ALA A 43 3.50 17.31 0.13
CA ALA A 43 3.94 18.21 -0.92
C ALA A 43 3.71 17.61 -2.31
N ALA A 44 3.51 18.49 -3.29
CA ALA A 44 3.21 18.10 -4.66
C ALA A 44 4.19 17.06 -5.20
N GLY A 45 3.64 15.94 -5.68
CA GLY A 45 4.39 14.85 -6.27
C GLY A 45 4.76 15.14 -7.72
N ARG A 46 4.82 14.09 -8.54
CA ARG A 46 5.08 14.21 -9.99
C ARG A 46 3.95 14.88 -10.76
N ASP A 47 2.77 14.86 -10.19
CA ASP A 47 1.52 15.46 -10.64
C ASP A 47 1.43 16.97 -10.37
N GLY A 48 2.30 17.52 -9.51
CA GLY A 48 2.34 18.95 -9.24
C GLY A 48 1.21 19.46 -8.34
N ALA A 49 0.31 18.59 -7.87
CA ALA A 49 -0.78 18.92 -6.97
C ALA A 49 -0.45 18.50 -5.51
N PRO A 50 -0.73 19.34 -4.51
CA PRO A 50 -0.63 18.92 -3.11
C PRO A 50 -1.73 17.90 -2.78
N HIS A 51 -1.40 16.92 -1.95
CA HIS A 51 -2.34 15.88 -1.50
C HIS A 51 -2.47 15.87 0.02
N ARG A 52 -3.64 15.49 0.50
CA ARG A 52 -3.90 15.31 1.94
C ARG A 52 -3.92 13.82 2.26
N VAL A 53 -3.34 13.45 3.40
CA VAL A 53 -3.37 12.08 3.91
C VAL A 53 -3.71 12.03 5.40
N SER A 54 -4.58 11.11 5.79
CA SER A 54 -4.92 10.81 7.18
C SER A 54 -5.01 9.29 7.34
N ASP A 55 -4.59 8.79 8.50
CA ASP A 55 -4.72 7.37 8.83
C ASP A 55 -5.95 7.18 9.72
N ALA A 56 -6.86 6.29 9.36
CA ALA A 56 -7.99 5.89 10.18
C ALA A 56 -7.75 4.50 10.75
N LEU A 57 -7.93 4.32 12.06
CA LEU A 57 -7.99 2.99 12.66
C LEU A 57 -9.36 2.40 12.38
N VAL A 58 -9.41 1.32 11.62
CA VAL A 58 -10.65 0.63 11.25
C VAL A 58 -10.56 -0.82 11.67
N GLY A 59 -11.67 -1.44 12.04
CA GLY A 59 -11.66 -2.85 12.40
C GLY A 59 -13.03 -3.49 12.45
N ASP A 60 -13.02 -4.79 12.67
CA ASP A 60 -14.19 -5.62 12.86
C ASP A 60 -14.04 -6.42 14.17
N GLU A 61 -14.88 -7.43 14.41
CA GLU A 61 -14.80 -8.31 15.57
C GLU A 61 -13.47 -9.09 15.65
N THR A 62 -12.77 -9.24 14.53
CA THR A 62 -11.58 -10.08 14.43
C THR A 62 -10.31 -9.32 14.78
N CYS A 63 -10.15 -8.10 14.22
CA CYS A 63 -8.93 -7.31 14.28
C CYS A 63 -9.19 -5.84 13.92
N CYS A 64 -8.19 -4.99 14.20
CA CYS A 64 -8.11 -3.64 13.65
C CYS A 64 -6.87 -3.46 12.74
N VAL A 65 -6.96 -2.53 11.80
CA VAL A 65 -5.91 -2.17 10.83
C VAL A 65 -6.01 -0.67 10.53
N TYR A 66 -4.88 -0.04 10.22
CA TYR A 66 -4.91 1.32 9.71
C TYR A 66 -5.28 1.35 8.22
N LEU A 67 -6.30 2.14 7.90
CA LEU A 67 -6.71 2.53 6.56
C LEU A 67 -6.10 3.90 6.22
N THR A 68 -5.37 3.98 5.11
CA THR A 68 -4.87 5.26 4.60
C THR A 68 -5.95 5.96 3.78
N LEU A 69 -6.38 7.14 4.22
CA LEU A 69 -7.35 7.99 3.54
C LEU A 69 -6.63 9.13 2.81
N TRP A 70 -6.99 9.33 1.55
CA TRP A 70 -6.44 10.37 0.68
C TRP A 70 -7.51 11.38 0.29
N ASP A 71 -7.13 12.65 0.26
CA ASP A 71 -7.92 13.77 -0.26
C ASP A 71 -9.39 13.75 0.21
N ASP A 72 -10.35 13.68 -0.72
CA ASP A 72 -11.78 13.75 -0.40
C ASP A 72 -12.28 12.58 0.45
N ASN A 73 -11.59 11.43 0.44
CA ASN A 73 -11.97 10.30 1.28
C ASN A 73 -11.71 10.58 2.77
N ILE A 74 -10.87 11.56 3.08
CA ILE A 74 -10.68 12.04 4.45
C ILE A 74 -11.99 12.65 4.93
N ASP A 75 -12.60 13.55 4.16
CA ASP A 75 -13.77 14.31 4.62
C ASP A 75 -15.07 13.48 4.58
N LYS A 76 -15.09 12.37 3.84
CA LYS A 76 -16.24 11.44 3.79
C LYS A 76 -16.41 10.61 5.06
N VAL A 77 -15.34 10.36 5.82
CA VAL A 77 -15.35 9.39 6.91
C VAL A 77 -15.12 10.06 8.25
N SER A 78 -16.00 9.75 9.19
CA SER A 78 -15.95 10.17 10.60
C SER A 78 -15.72 9.00 11.55
N GLU A 79 -15.30 9.31 12.77
CA GLU A 79 -15.16 8.31 13.83
C GLU A 79 -16.53 7.74 14.20
N GLY A 80 -16.61 6.42 14.40
CA GLY A 80 -17.85 5.70 14.65
C GLY A 80 -18.59 5.24 13.39
N ASP A 81 -18.23 5.74 12.21
CA ASP A 81 -18.87 5.34 10.96
C ASP A 81 -18.60 3.88 10.61
N SER A 82 -19.59 3.27 9.97
CA SER A 82 -19.47 1.94 9.40
C SER A 82 -19.15 2.08 7.92
N ILE A 83 -18.04 1.49 7.48
CA ILE A 83 -17.54 1.65 6.12
C ILE A 83 -17.38 0.30 5.42
N THR A 84 -17.55 0.32 4.10
CA THR A 84 -17.21 -0.78 3.20
C THR A 84 -16.13 -0.29 2.25
N VAL A 85 -14.96 -0.91 2.34
CA VAL A 85 -13.85 -0.71 1.40
C VAL A 85 -14.00 -1.74 0.28
N GLY A 86 -14.22 -1.29 -0.94
CA GLY A 86 -14.27 -2.13 -2.13
C GLY A 86 -12.94 -2.15 -2.87
N ASN A 87 -12.52 -3.34 -3.31
CA ASN A 87 -11.29 -3.54 -4.10
C ASN A 87 -10.04 -2.87 -3.47
N GLY A 88 -9.92 -3.02 -2.15
CA GLY A 88 -8.79 -2.55 -1.37
C GLY A 88 -7.54 -3.42 -1.57
N TYR A 89 -6.41 -2.92 -1.09
CA TYR A 89 -5.14 -3.66 -1.09
C TYR A 89 -4.31 -3.33 0.15
N VAL A 90 -3.52 -4.30 0.58
CA VAL A 90 -2.60 -4.14 1.71
C VAL A 90 -1.22 -3.76 1.21
N THR A 91 -0.58 -2.82 1.91
CA THR A 91 0.84 -2.51 1.74
C THR A 91 1.55 -2.52 3.08
N LEU A 92 2.88 -2.60 3.06
CA LEU A 92 3.70 -2.50 4.24
C LEU A 92 4.34 -1.11 4.30
N PHE A 93 3.90 -0.28 5.26
CA PHE A 93 4.55 0.97 5.58
C PHE A 93 5.50 0.76 6.76
N ARG A 94 6.81 0.86 6.52
CA ARG A 94 7.86 0.60 7.54
C ARG A 94 7.71 -0.78 8.22
N GLY A 95 7.33 -1.80 7.46
CA GLY A 95 7.11 -3.16 7.95
C GLY A 95 5.72 -3.43 8.52
N ASN A 96 4.88 -2.40 8.68
CA ASN A 96 3.53 -2.52 9.25
C ASN A 96 2.45 -2.54 8.17
N MET A 97 1.42 -3.37 8.34
CA MET A 97 0.32 -3.43 7.36
C MET A 97 -0.53 -2.16 7.34
N ARG A 98 -0.90 -1.74 6.13
CA ARG A 98 -1.80 -0.63 5.85
C ARG A 98 -2.79 -1.05 4.78
N LEU A 99 -4.09 -0.87 5.06
CA LEU A 99 -5.13 -1.00 4.07
C LEU A 99 -5.19 0.29 3.24
N ASN A 100 -5.33 0.17 1.93
CA ASN A 100 -5.39 1.29 1.00
C ASN A 100 -6.48 1.07 -0.04
N ILE A 101 -7.01 2.15 -0.56
CA ILE A 101 -8.01 2.17 -1.64
C ILE A 101 -7.29 2.52 -2.93
N GLY A 102 -7.38 1.64 -3.92
CA GLY A 102 -6.73 1.84 -5.22
C GLY A 102 -7.54 2.73 -6.16
N ARG A 103 -7.01 2.98 -7.37
CA ARG A 103 -7.71 3.71 -8.44
C ARG A 103 -9.10 3.16 -8.76
N TYR A 104 -9.25 1.84 -8.66
CA TYR A 104 -10.51 1.12 -8.91
C TYR A 104 -11.19 0.66 -7.62
N GLY A 105 -10.75 1.19 -6.48
CA GLY A 105 -11.34 0.93 -5.18
C GLY A 105 -12.44 1.92 -4.86
N THR A 106 -13.35 1.51 -3.99
CA THR A 106 -14.45 2.35 -3.51
C THR A 106 -14.43 2.40 -1.99
N LEU A 107 -14.99 3.48 -1.45
CA LEU A 107 -15.20 3.67 -0.03
C LEU A 107 -16.64 4.14 0.14
N GLU A 108 -17.44 3.31 0.78
CA GLU A 108 -18.87 3.56 0.99
C GLU A 108 -19.18 3.55 2.49
N ILE A 109 -19.97 4.53 2.93
CA ILE A 109 -20.49 4.57 4.29
C ILE A 109 -21.75 3.72 4.30
N ALA A 110 -21.80 2.70 5.16
CA ALA A 110 -22.97 1.88 5.35
C ALA A 110 -24.08 2.72 6.01
N LYS A 111 -25.29 2.63 5.46
CA LYS A 111 -26.48 3.28 6.03
C LYS A 111 -26.92 2.61 7.33
N GLU A 112 -26.70 1.30 7.43
CA GLU A 112 -26.96 0.53 8.64
C GLU A 112 -25.70 0.52 9.50
N PRO A 113 -25.81 0.88 10.80
CA PRO A 113 -24.68 0.85 11.70
C PRO A 113 -24.19 -0.60 11.85
N PHE A 114 -22.90 -0.79 11.60
CA PHE A 114 -22.21 -2.03 11.90
C PHE A 114 -21.96 -2.07 13.42
N GLU A 115 -22.94 -2.58 14.14
CA GLU A 115 -22.93 -2.72 15.61
C GLU A 115 -22.05 -3.90 16.06
N VAL A 116 -20.78 -3.85 15.67
CA VAL A 116 -19.78 -4.82 16.10
C VAL A 116 -18.77 -4.13 16.98
N GLU A 117 -18.46 -4.75 18.11
CA GLU A 117 -17.37 -4.32 18.97
C GLU A 117 -16.04 -4.62 18.27
N VAL A 118 -15.33 -3.56 17.90
CA VAL A 118 -14.06 -3.70 17.18
C VAL A 118 -13.01 -4.23 18.13
N ASN A 119 -12.36 -5.33 17.76
CA ASN A 119 -11.24 -5.84 18.54
C ASN A 119 -9.99 -4.98 18.29
N THR A 120 -9.83 -3.94 19.13
CA THR A 120 -8.68 -3.03 19.06
C THR A 120 -7.39 -3.63 19.64
N GLU A 121 -7.48 -4.73 20.40
CA GLU A 121 -6.31 -5.39 20.98
C GLU A 121 -5.50 -6.11 19.90
N ASN A 122 -6.16 -6.71 18.91
CA ASN A 122 -5.51 -7.40 17.80
C ASN A 122 -5.27 -6.46 16.60
N ASN A 123 -4.28 -5.58 16.74
CA ASN A 123 -3.92 -4.63 15.69
C ASN A 123 -2.95 -5.25 14.65
N MET A 124 -3.49 -5.51 13.46
CA MET A 124 -2.77 -6.06 12.32
C MET A 124 -1.69 -5.12 11.78
N SER A 125 -1.81 -3.82 12.03
CA SER A 125 -0.77 -2.83 11.72
C SER A 125 0.35 -2.75 12.76
N SER A 126 0.23 -3.38 13.93
CA SER A 126 1.33 -3.47 14.90
C SER A 126 2.30 -4.62 14.60
N LYS A 127 1.89 -5.57 13.74
CA LYS A 127 2.73 -6.69 13.33
C LYS A 127 3.78 -6.20 12.33
N VAL A 128 5.05 -6.41 12.68
CA VAL A 128 6.19 -6.11 11.82
C VAL A 128 6.46 -7.31 10.92
N TYR A 129 6.30 -7.10 9.62
CA TYR A 129 6.65 -8.07 8.58
C TYR A 129 8.01 -7.72 8.00
N GLU A 130 8.88 -8.72 7.87
CA GLU A 130 10.15 -8.56 7.16
C GLU A 130 9.86 -8.24 5.69
N GLN A 131 10.23 -7.02 5.26
CA GLN A 131 10.35 -6.74 3.85
C GLN A 131 11.66 -7.37 3.40
N GLU A 132 11.61 -8.48 2.66
CA GLU A 132 12.75 -8.91 1.87
C GLU A 132 13.19 -7.72 1.02
N ARG A 133 14.30 -7.08 1.43
CA ARG A 133 14.96 -6.08 0.61
C ARG A 133 15.33 -6.83 -0.65
N ARG A 134 14.57 -6.62 -1.74
CA ARG A 134 14.92 -7.14 -3.06
C ARG A 134 16.42 -6.88 -3.22
N PRO A 135 17.26 -7.93 -3.31
CA PRO A 135 18.68 -7.72 -3.40
C PRO A 135 18.88 -6.76 -4.55
N PHE A 136 19.60 -5.66 -4.31
CA PHE A 136 20.04 -4.79 -5.39
C PHE A 136 20.68 -5.72 -6.42
N ARG A 137 19.98 -5.98 -7.54
CA ARG A 137 20.62 -6.56 -8.71
C ARG A 137 21.59 -5.48 -9.17
N ARG A 138 22.80 -5.49 -8.60
CA ARG A 138 24.00 -5.06 -9.29
C ARG A 138 23.99 -5.86 -10.57
N GLY A 139 23.45 -5.27 -11.64
CA GLY A 139 23.63 -5.79 -12.99
C GLY A 139 25.12 -6.05 -13.18
N PRO A 140 25.50 -7.09 -13.94
CA PRO A 140 26.90 -7.40 -14.17
C PRO A 140 27.59 -6.12 -14.63
N ARG A 141 28.64 -5.70 -13.91
CA ARG A 141 29.53 -4.66 -14.38
C ARG A 141 29.96 -5.11 -15.77
N ARG A 142 29.46 -4.44 -16.81
CA ARG A 142 29.98 -4.59 -18.17
C ARG A 142 31.39 -4.05 -18.10
N ASP A 143 32.33 -4.97 -17.91
CA ASP A 143 33.73 -4.78 -18.21
C ASP A 143 33.81 -4.43 -19.70
N PHE A 144 33.76 -3.14 -20.00
CA PHE A 144 34.08 -2.63 -21.33
C PHE A 144 35.61 -2.62 -21.44
N GLY A 145 36.16 -3.82 -21.59
CA GLY A 145 37.42 -4.00 -22.28
C GLY A 145 37.25 -3.61 -23.74
N GLY A 146 38.09 -2.71 -24.23
CA GLY A 146 38.37 -2.58 -25.66
C GLY A 146 38.21 -1.17 -26.22
N ARG A 147 39.29 -0.38 -26.17
CA ARG A 147 39.72 0.31 -27.39
C ARG A 147 41.23 0.53 -27.42
N ASP A 148 41.92 -0.47 -27.96
CA ASP A 148 43.13 -0.27 -28.73
C ASP A 148 42.94 0.88 -29.73
N ARG A 149 43.73 1.95 -29.55
CA ARG A 149 44.16 2.81 -30.65
C ARG A 149 45.66 2.96 -30.58
N ARG A 150 46.36 2.05 -31.26
CA ARG A 150 47.68 2.33 -31.83
C ARG A 150 47.56 3.57 -32.72
N GLY A 151 48.57 4.45 -32.68
CA GLY A 151 48.85 5.30 -33.82
C GLY A 151 49.45 6.67 -33.53
N GLY A 152 50.75 6.69 -33.24
CA GLY A 152 51.67 7.59 -33.95
C GLY A 152 51.96 8.96 -33.34
N GLY A 153 53.25 9.28 -33.25
CA GLY A 153 53.71 10.67 -33.38
C GLY A 153 54.74 11.14 -32.38
N PHE A 154 56.01 10.75 -32.59
CA PHE A 154 57.17 11.47 -32.08
C PHE A 154 57.11 12.96 -32.45
N ARG A 155 57.50 13.86 -31.54
CA ARG A 155 58.69 14.74 -31.67
C ARG A 155 58.80 15.77 -30.53
N ARG A 156 60.02 15.90 -30.01
CA ARG A 156 60.52 16.96 -29.11
C ARG A 156 60.77 18.28 -29.86
N ARG A 157 60.92 19.33 -29.04
CA ARG A 157 61.58 20.66 -29.22
C ARG A 157 60.67 21.75 -29.81
N TYR A 158 60.74 22.99 -29.33
CA TYR A 158 61.89 23.70 -28.73
C TYR A 158 61.72 24.09 -27.26
#